data_AF-A0A950TTU8-F1
#
_entry.id   AF-A0A950TTU8-F1
#
_cell.length_a   1.000
_cell.length_b   1.000
_cell.length_c   1.000
_cell.angle_alpha   90.00
_cell.angle_beta   90.00
_cell.angle_gamma   90.00
#
_symmetry.space_group_name_H-M   'P 1'
#
loop_
_entity.id
_entity.type
_entity.pdbx_description
1 polymer ?
#
loop_
_entity_poly.entity_id
_entity_poly.type
_entity_poly.pdbx_seq_one_letter_code
_entity_poly.pdbx_strand_id
1 'polypeptide(L)'
;MTVNTSPPTADEIKQWFLDVPEVPPGTFEFALVLGGTVSAGAYTAGAVDFLIEALDSFSRAKAQGQALKHSVMLKLIAGTSGGGVNAAIAARA
;
A
#
# COMPACT_ATOMS: atom_id res chain seq x y z
N MET A 1 35.53 -8.67 -8.29
CA MET A 1 34.25 -8.24 -8.91
C MET A 1 34.38 -6.76 -9.21
N THR A 2 34.21 -6.37 -10.47
CA THR A 2 34.14 -4.96 -10.85
C THR A 2 32.72 -4.48 -10.55
N VAL A 3 32.57 -3.54 -9.63
CA VAL A 3 31.26 -2.92 -9.35
C VAL A 3 30.92 -2.01 -10.51
N ASN A 4 29.72 -2.14 -11.09
CA ASN A 4 29.26 -1.19 -12.09
C ASN A 4 29.05 0.18 -11.43
N THR A 5 29.79 1.19 -11.91
CA THR A 5 29.71 2.57 -11.42
C THR A 5 28.87 3.48 -12.31
N SER A 6 28.40 2.97 -13.45
CA SER A 6 27.52 3.72 -14.34
C SER A 6 26.10 3.72 -13.75
N PRO A 7 25.45 4.88 -13.60
CA PRO A 7 24.06 4.91 -13.18
C PRO A 7 23.16 4.24 -14.24
N PRO A 8 22.06 3.61 -13.82
CA PRO A 8 21.14 2.98 -14.74
C PRO A 8 20.48 4.00 -15.67
N THR A 9 20.28 3.60 -16.92
CA THR A 9 19.51 4.34 -17.93
C THR A 9 18.03 4.39 -17.55
N ALA A 10 17.29 5.32 -18.16
CA ALA A 10 15.83 5.41 -17.94
C ALA A 10 15.10 4.12 -18.34
N ASP A 11 15.57 3.44 -19.38
CA ASP A 11 14.98 2.17 -19.82
C ASP A 11 15.27 1.03 -18.85
N GLU A 12 16.47 0.97 -18.27
CA GLU A 12 16.79 0.02 -17.19
C GLU A 12 15.95 0.29 -15.94
N ILE A 13 15.79 1.56 -15.54
CA ILE A 13 14.93 1.93 -14.41
C ILE A 13 13.48 1.47 -14.66
N LYS A 14 12.94 1.71 -15.86
CA LYS A 14 11.59 1.25 -16.23
C LYS A 14 11.45 -0.28 -16.23
N GLN A 15 12.52 -1.02 -16.47
CA GLN A 15 12.50 -2.48 -16.38
C GLN A 15 12.57 -2.98 -14.94
N TRP A 16 13.20 -2.24 -14.03
CA TRP A 16 13.42 -2.67 -12.64
C TRP A 16 12.30 -2.28 -11.69
N PHE A 17 11.61 -1.18 -11.97
CA PHE A 17 10.57 -0.64 -11.10
C PHE A 17 9.20 -0.78 -11.75
N LEU A 18 8.19 -0.99 -10.90
CA LEU A 18 6.81 -0.99 -11.33
C LEU A 18 6.42 0.41 -11.82
N ASP A 19 5.64 0.47 -12.89
CA ASP A 19 4.99 1.71 -13.29
C ASP A 19 3.90 2.03 -12.26
N VAL A 20 4.07 3.14 -11.54
CA VAL A 20 3.13 3.58 -10.51
C VAL A 20 2.20 4.60 -11.15
N PRO A 21 0.89 4.30 -11.32
CA PRO A 21 -0.02 5.22 -11.98
C PRO A 21 -0.09 6.57 -11.28
N GLU A 22 -0.38 7.65 -12.00
CA GLU A 22 -0.61 8.94 -11.34
C GLU A 22 -1.81 8.90 -10.38
N VAL A 23 -1.78 9.81 -9.41
CA VAL A 23 -2.83 9.96 -8.41
C VAL A 23 -3.96 10.82 -8.99
N PRO A 24 -5.22 10.35 -8.99
CA PRO A 24 -6.32 11.17 -9.47
C PRO A 24 -6.47 12.46 -8.65
N PRO A 25 -6.78 13.61 -9.28
CA PRO A 25 -6.99 14.87 -8.56
C PRO A 25 -7.98 14.74 -7.41
N GLY A 26 -7.68 15.37 -6.28
CA GLY A 26 -8.54 15.30 -5.08
C GLY A 26 -8.46 13.96 -4.33
N THR A 27 -7.42 13.16 -4.57
CA THR A 27 -7.14 11.92 -3.84
C THR A 27 -5.99 12.11 -2.87
N PHE A 28 -6.21 11.74 -1.61
CA PHE A 28 -5.16 11.52 -0.62
C PHE A 28 -4.63 10.10 -0.79
N GLU A 29 -3.37 9.97 -1.20
CA GLU A 29 -2.70 8.68 -1.32
C GLU A 29 -1.85 8.37 -0.10
N PHE A 30 -1.74 7.08 0.23
CA PHE A 30 -0.80 6.60 1.23
C PHE A 30 -0.31 5.19 0.91
N ALA A 31 0.78 4.80 1.56
CA ALA A 31 1.34 3.45 1.49
C ALA A 31 1.49 2.86 2.89
N LEU A 32 1.43 1.53 2.99
CA LEU A 32 1.63 0.80 4.24
C LEU A 32 2.89 -0.07 4.15
N VAL A 33 3.76 0.06 5.15
CA VAL A 33 4.94 -0.79 5.33
C VAL A 33 4.76 -1.60 6.60
N LEU A 34 4.51 -2.91 6.44
CA LEU A 34 4.25 -3.84 7.53
C LEU A 34 5.56 -4.50 7.99
N GLY A 35 5.99 -4.17 9.20
CA GLY A 35 7.18 -4.76 9.81
C GLY A 35 7.06 -6.28 10.00
N GLY A 36 8.20 -6.97 10.06
CA GLY A 36 8.26 -8.39 10.34
C GLY A 36 7.78 -8.71 11.74
N THR A 37 6.82 -9.64 11.85
CA THR A 37 6.04 -9.81 13.08
C THR A 37 6.30 -11.08 13.87
N VAL A 38 7.12 -12.02 13.38
CA VAL A 38 7.28 -13.36 14.01
C VAL A 38 5.89 -13.89 14.45
N SER A 39 5.62 -14.05 15.75
CA SER A 39 4.34 -14.53 16.28
C SER A 39 3.24 -13.46 16.42
N ALA A 40 3.57 -12.18 16.26
CA ALA A 40 2.63 -11.05 16.32
C ALA A 40 1.88 -10.81 14.99
N GLY A 41 1.97 -11.73 14.03
CA GLY A 41 1.31 -11.60 12.73
C GLY A 41 -0.21 -11.38 12.82
N ALA A 42 -0.86 -11.99 13.81
CA ALA A 42 -2.30 -11.81 14.07
C ALA A 42 -2.65 -10.40 14.54
N TYR A 43 -1.78 -9.73 15.31
CA TYR A 43 -1.98 -8.33 15.69
C TYR A 43 -1.92 -7.41 14.48
N THR A 44 -0.95 -7.62 13.58
CA THR A 44 -0.87 -6.88 12.32
C THR A 44 -2.08 -7.18 11.43
N ALA A 45 -2.52 -8.43 11.37
CA ALA A 45 -3.73 -8.80 10.62
C ALA A 45 -4.95 -8.03 11.11
N GLY A 46 -5.21 -8.01 12.43
CA GLY A 46 -6.33 -7.27 13.01
C GLY A 46 -6.25 -5.76 12.78
N ALA A 47 -5.05 -5.17 12.82
CA ALA A 47 -4.88 -3.74 12.52
C ALA A 47 -5.16 -3.41 11.05
N VAL A 48 -4.71 -4.27 10.13
CA VAL A 48 -4.97 -4.10 8.69
C VAL A 48 -6.45 -4.31 8.38
N ASP A 49 -7.07 -5.33 8.96
CA ASP A 49 -8.49 -5.63 8.84
C ASP A 49 -9.35 -4.44 9.27
N PHE A 50 -9.14 -3.93 10.49
CA PHE A 50 -9.85 -2.75 10.99
C PHE A 50 -9.65 -1.50 10.11
N LEU A 51 -8.44 -1.29 9.58
CA LEU A 51 -8.17 -0.18 8.68
C LEU A 51 -9.01 -0.29 7.39
N ILE A 52 -9.13 -1.50 6.83
CA ILE A 52 -9.96 -1.75 5.64
C ILE A 52 -11.43 -1.48 5.97
N GLU A 53 -11.94 -1.99 7.09
CA GLU A 53 -13.32 -1.73 7.55
C GLU A 53 -13.61 -0.23 7.73
N ALA A 54 -12.64 0.53 8.24
CA ALA A 54 -12.74 1.97 8.40
C ALA A 54 -12.78 2.68 7.03
N LEU A 55 -11.97 2.26 6.06
CA LEU A 55 -11.98 2.80 4.70
C LEU A 55 -13.29 2.49 3.96
N ASP A 56 -13.86 1.29 4.16
CA ASP A 56 -15.17 0.93 3.63
C ASP A 56 -16.28 1.78 4.24
N SER A 57 -16.23 1.98 5.56
CA SER A 57 -17.18 2.84 6.28
C SER A 57 -17.10 4.29 5.80
N PHE A 58 -15.89 4.81 5.60
CA PHE A 58 -15.67 6.12 5.03
C PHE A 58 -16.23 6.23 3.61
N SER A 59 -16.00 5.21 2.76
CA SER A 59 -16.52 5.17 1.39
C SER A 59 -18.04 5.15 1.33
N ARG A 60 -18.70 4.39 2.22
CA ARG A 60 -20.17 4.38 2.35
C ARG A 60 -20.70 5.73 2.84
N ALA A 61 -20.09 6.32 3.87
CA ALA A 61 -20.49 7.63 4.37
C ALA A 61 -20.32 8.73 3.31
N LYS A 62 -19.26 8.65 2.50
CA LYS A 62 -19.05 9.55 1.35
C LYS A 62 -20.16 9.41 0.31
N ALA A 63 -20.57 8.20 -0.03
CA ALA A 63 -21.69 7.96 -0.95
C ALA A 63 -23.02 8.54 -0.44
N GLN A 64 -23.18 8.66 0.87
CA GLN A 64 -24.34 9.27 1.54
C GLN A 64 -24.21 10.78 1.76
N GLY A 65 -23.08 11.40 1.36
CA GLY A 65 -22.80 12.82 1.59
C GLY A 65 -22.50 13.17 3.05
N GLN A 66 -22.15 12.20 3.88
CA GLN A 66 -21.89 12.35 5.31
C GLN A 66 -20.40 12.42 5.68
N ALA A 67 -19.51 12.35 4.69
CA ALA A 67 -18.06 12.39 4.87
C ALA A 67 -17.40 13.43 3.94
N LEU A 68 -16.09 13.64 4.13
CA LEU A 68 -15.29 14.52 3.28
C LEU A 68 -15.30 14.05 1.82
N LYS A 69 -15.24 15.02 0.90
CA LYS A 69 -15.34 14.75 -0.55
C LYS A 69 -14.08 14.19 -1.18
N HIS A 70 -12.91 14.33 -0.55
CA HIS A 70 -11.66 13.79 -1.09
C HIS A 70 -11.73 12.26 -1.18
N SER A 71 -11.00 11.68 -2.12
CA SER A 71 -10.82 10.22 -2.20
C SER A 71 -9.62 9.81 -1.37
N VAL A 72 -9.64 8.59 -0.83
CA VAL A 72 -8.50 8.01 -0.11
C VAL A 72 -8.07 6.77 -0.86
N MET A 73 -6.77 6.63 -1.13
CA MET A 73 -6.21 5.52 -1.90
C MET A 73 -5.03 4.90 -1.15
N LEU A 74 -5.16 3.64 -0.76
CA LEU A 74 -4.01 2.81 -0.39
C LEU A 74 -3.29 2.42 -1.68
N LYS A 75 -2.21 3.13 -2.01
CA LYS A 75 -1.50 2.98 -3.28
C LYS A 75 -0.60 1.74 -3.30
N LEU A 76 0.05 1.48 -2.17
CA LEU A 76 1.04 0.42 -2.04
C LEU A 76 0.96 -0.19 -0.65
N ILE A 77 1.10 -1.51 -0.57
CA ILE A 77 1.30 -2.23 0.68
C ILE A 77 2.48 -3.18 0.50
N ALA A 78 3.42 -3.12 1.43
CA ALA A 78 4.61 -3.96 1.44
C ALA A 78 4.89 -4.46 2.86
N GLY A 79 5.65 -5.53 2.99
CA GLY A 79 6.06 -6.01 4.31
C GLY A 79 7.12 -7.10 4.26
N THR A 80 7.63 -7.46 5.43
CA THR A 80 8.64 -8.51 5.59
C THR A 80 8.13 -9.62 6.51
N SER A 81 8.53 -10.88 6.29
CA SER A 81 8.12 -12.03 7.12
C SER A 81 6.59 -12.09 7.35
N GLY A 82 6.11 -12.17 8.59
CA GLY A 82 4.68 -12.13 8.90
C GLY A 82 3.97 -10.84 8.47
N GLY A 83 4.65 -9.70 8.42
CA GLY A 83 4.12 -8.47 7.82
C GLY A 83 3.99 -8.59 6.30
N GLY A 84 4.93 -9.29 5.65
CA GLY A 84 4.86 -9.60 4.22
C GLY A 84 3.70 -10.52 3.87
N VAL A 85 3.43 -11.52 4.70
CA VAL A 85 2.24 -12.39 4.55
C VAL A 85 0.95 -11.58 4.66
N ASN A 86 0.84 -10.71 5.67
CA ASN A 86 -0.30 -9.80 5.81
C ASN A 86 -0.46 -8.88 4.59
N ALA A 87 0.63 -8.28 4.12
CA ALA A 87 0.64 -7.40 2.95
C ALA A 87 0.15 -8.14 1.69
N ALA A 88 0.64 -9.37 1.47
CA ALA A 88 0.26 -10.17 0.33
C ALA A 88 -1.23 -10.59 0.37
N ILE A 89 -1.75 -10.94 1.54
CA ILE A 89 -3.17 -11.29 1.71
C ILE A 89 -4.06 -10.06 1.46
N ALA A 90 -3.73 -8.93 2.10
CA ALA A 90 -4.49 -7.69 1.98
C ALA A 90 -4.47 -7.13 0.55
N ALA A 91 -3.34 -7.22 -0.18
CA ALA A 91 -3.23 -6.75 -1.56
C ALA A 91 -4.07 -7.57 -2.57
N ARG A 92 -4.48 -8.79 -2.20
CA ARG A 92 -5.32 -9.68 -3.03
C ARG A 92 -6.81 -9.53 -2.75
N ALA A 93 -7.19 -9.02 -1.57
CA ALA A 93 -8.57 -8.87 -1.14
C ALA A 93 -9.31 -7.82 -2.00
#